data_AF-A0A1K1QWV5-F1
#
_entry.id   AF-A0A1K1QWV5-F1
#
_cell.length_a   1.000
_cell.length_b   1.000
_cell.length_c   1.000
_cell.angle_alpha   90.00
_cell.angle_beta   90.00
_cell.angle_gamma   90.00
#
_symmetry.space_group_name_H-M   'P 1'
#
loop_
_entity.id
_entity.type
_entity.pdbx_description
1 polymer ?
#
loop_
_entity_poly.entity_id
_entity_poly.type
_entity_poly.pdbx_seq_one_letter_code
_entity_poly.pdbx_strand_id
1 'polypeptide(L)' 'MKKTIGIILILAGLVAGYVGINTLGDSESGIEIGDLELKAEDSSSKNMGYAYLGGGVICLIAGVVLVSRKGN' A
#
# COMPACT_ATOMS: atom_id res chain seq x y z
N MET A 1 -13.91 18.79 -10.19
CA MET A 1 -14.42 17.58 -9.49
C MET A 1 -13.67 16.31 -9.89
N LYS A 2 -13.73 15.85 -11.15
CA LYS A 2 -13.03 14.62 -11.59
C LYS A 2 -11.52 14.66 -11.30
N LYS A 3 -10.82 15.74 -11.70
CA LYS A 3 -9.39 15.91 -11.40
C LYS A 3 -9.05 15.88 -9.91
N THR A 4 -9.90 16.46 -9.05
CA THR A 4 -9.73 16.45 -7.59
C THR A 4 -9.79 15.03 -7.03
N ILE A 5 -10.78 14.25 -7.48
CA ILE A 5 -10.93 12.83 -7.11
C ILE A 5 -9.70 12.03 -7.59
N GLY A 6 -9.20 12.31 -8.78
CA GLY A 6 -8.00 11.66 -9.30
C GLY A 6 -6.74 11.95 -8.46
N ILE A 7 -6.55 13.21 -8.03
CA ILE A 7 -5.44 13.60 -7.14
C ILE A 7 -5.54 12.89 -5.78
N ILE A 8 -6.75 12.84 -5.19
CA ILE A 8 -6.99 12.13 -3.93
C ILE A 8 -6.66 10.64 -4.08
N LEU A 9 -7.05 10.04 -5.21
CA LEU A 9 -6.76 8.62 -5.48
C LEU A 9 -5.25 8.35 -5.60
N ILE A 10 -4.50 9.27 -6.20
CA ILE A 10 -3.04 9.17 -6.28
C ILE A 10 -2.43 9.24 -4.88
N LEU A 11 -2.85 10.21 -4.05
CA LEU A 11 -2.36 10.34 -2.69
C LEU A 11 -2.69 9.10 -1.85
N ALA A 12 -3.92 8.59 -1.94
CA ALA A 12 -4.32 7.36 -1.27
C ALA A 12 -3.50 6.15 -1.73
N GLY A 13 -3.21 6.05 -3.03
CA GLY A 13 -2.35 5.00 -3.58
C GLY A 13 -0.92 5.04 -3.07
N LEU A 14 -0.33 6.24 -2.93
CA LEU A 14 1.01 6.42 -2.35
C LEU A 14 1.05 6.02 -0.88
N VAL A 15 0.05 6.45 -0.09
CA VAL A 15 -0.06 6.09 1.33
C VAL A 15 -0.25 4.58 1.49
N ALA A 16 -1.16 3.98 0.72
CA ALA A 16 -1.37 2.53 0.75
C ALA A 16 -0.12 1.75 0.34
N GLY A 17 0.63 2.22 -0.66
CA GLY A 17 1.90 1.63 -1.07
C GLY A 17 2.97 1.70 0.04
N TYR A 18 3.11 2.87 0.69
CA TYR A 18 4.03 3.02 1.83
C TYR A 18 3.66 2.09 2.98
N VAL A 19 2.38 2.05 3.37
CA VAL A 19 1.88 1.15 4.42
C VAL A 19 2.10 -0.30 4.03
N GLY A 20 1.79 -0.70 2.80
CA GLY A 20 1.97 -2.07 2.34
C GLY A 20 3.43 -2.53 2.36
N ILE A 21 4.37 -1.68 1.93
CA ILE A 21 5.82 -1.98 2.01
C ILE A 21 6.27 -2.09 3.47
N ASN A 22 5.83 -1.16 4.34
CA ASN A 22 6.21 -1.20 5.75
C ASN A 22 5.65 -2.44 6.44
N THR A 23 4.38 -2.79 6.19
CA THR A 23 3.76 -4.01 6.73
C THR A 23 4.43 -5.28 6.22
N LEU A 24 4.87 -5.34 4.96
CA LEU A 24 5.64 -6.47 4.44
C LEU A 24 7.03 -6.56 5.09
N GLY A 25 7.71 -5.43 5.24
CA GLY A 25 9.00 -5.35 5.94
C GLY A 25 8.88 -5.80 7.39
N ASP A 26 7.91 -5.25 8.13
CA ASP A 26 7.62 -5.60 9.52
C ASP A 26 7.21 -7.08 9.68
N SER A 27 6.54 -7.66 8.68
CA SER A 27 6.19 -9.10 8.68
C SER A 27 7.41 -10.00 8.48
N GLU A 28 8.50 -9.49 7.90
CA GLU A 28 9.76 -10.23 7.73
C GLU A 28 10.75 -9.92 8.86
N SER A 29 10.74 -8.71 9.40
CA SER A 29 11.52 -8.33 10.57
C SER A 29 10.76 -8.66 11.86
N GLY A 30 10.87 -9.91 12.30
CA GLY A 30 10.57 -10.26 13.68
C GLY A 30 11.33 -9.31 14.61
N ILE A 31 10.64 -8.72 15.60
CA ILE A 31 11.26 -7.78 16.54
C ILE A 31 12.37 -8.53 17.29
N GLU A 32 13.62 -8.22 16.96
CA GLU A 32 14.83 -8.81 17.55
C GLU A 32 15.04 -8.25 18.98
N ILE A 33 14.19 -8.65 19.93
CA ILE A 33 14.42 -8.39 21.36
C ILE A 33 15.31 -9.52 21.90
N GLY A 34 16.59 -9.52 21.52
CA GLY A 34 17.65 -10.42 21.99
C GLY A 34 17.30 -11.91 22.02
N ASP A 35 17.76 -12.68 21.03
CA ASP A 35 17.70 -14.17 20.92
C ASP A 35 16.31 -14.84 21.02
N LEU A 36 15.27 -14.12 21.44
CA LEU A 36 13.87 -14.50 21.32
C LEU A 36 13.39 -14.13 19.92
N GLU A 37 13.72 -14.98 18.93
CA GLU A 37 13.03 -15.01 17.63
C GLU A 37 11.55 -15.34 17.89
N LEU A 38 10.72 -14.33 18.17
CA LEU A 38 9.27 -14.43 18.07
C LEU A 38 8.92 -14.47 16.57
N LYS A 39 9.28 -15.58 15.91
CA LYS A 39 8.85 -15.98 14.57
C LYS A 39 7.36 -16.33 14.59
N ALA A 40 6.52 -15.36 14.92
CA ALA A 40 5.16 -15.37 14.41
C ALA A 40 5.28 -14.86 12.97
N GLU A 41 5.61 -15.75 12.03
CA GLU A 41 5.48 -15.48 10.59
C GLU A 41 3.99 -15.26 10.34
N ASP A 42 3.56 -14.00 10.51
CA ASP A 42 2.15 -13.65 10.49
C ASP A 42 1.73 -13.51 9.03
N SER A 43 1.49 -14.67 8.41
CA SER A 43 0.96 -14.81 7.05
C SER A 43 -0.25 -13.90 6.78
N SER A 44 -1.01 -13.55 7.82
CA SER A 44 -2.08 -12.56 7.78
C SER A 44 -1.56 -11.15 7.47
N SER A 45 -0.50 -10.72 8.17
CA SER A 45 0.16 -9.42 7.96
C SER A 45 0.84 -9.34 6.58
N LYS A 46 1.45 -10.45 6.12
CA LYS A 46 2.02 -10.54 4.76
C LYS A 46 0.92 -10.40 3.68
N ASN A 47 -0.21 -11.07 3.85
CA ASN A 47 -1.35 -10.95 2.93
C ASN A 47 -1.95 -9.53 2.93
N MET A 48 -2.08 -8.90 4.11
CA MET A 48 -2.51 -7.51 4.24
C MET A 48 -1.56 -6.57 3.49
N GLY A 49 -0.25 -6.74 3.66
CA GLY A 49 0.76 -5.95 2.96
C GLY A 49 0.66 -6.06 1.44
N TYR A 50 0.47 -7.27 0.90
CA TYR A 50 0.21 -7.47 -0.53
C TYR A 50 -1.13 -6.85 -0.98
N ALA A 51 -2.17 -6.89 -0.16
CA ALA A 51 -3.44 -6.24 -0.47
C ALA A 51 -3.30 -4.71 -0.54
N TYR A 52 -2.56 -4.11 0.40
CA TYR A 52 -2.26 -2.68 0.40
C TYR A 52 -1.41 -2.27 -0.81
N LEU A 53 -0.38 -3.05 -1.15
CA LEU A 53 0.44 -2.79 -2.35
C LEU A 53 -0.37 -2.92 -3.64
N GLY A 54 -1.09 -4.03 -3.81
CA GLY A 54 -1.90 -4.29 -4.99
C GLY A 54 -3.02 -3.26 -5.17
N GLY A 55 -3.75 -2.96 -4.09
CA GLY A 55 -4.77 -1.92 -4.06
C GLY A 55 -4.19 -0.52 -4.31
N GLY A 56 -3.01 -0.24 -3.76
CA GLY A 56 -2.26 1.00 -3.98
C GLY A 56 -1.90 1.21 -5.45
N VAL A 57 -1.36 0.19 -6.13
CA VAL A 57 -1.06 0.23 -7.57
C VAL A 57 -2.31 0.50 -8.39
N ILE A 58 -3.43 -0.18 -8.10
CA ILE A 58 -4.71 0.05 -8.78
C ILE A 58 -5.18 1.50 -8.58
N CYS A 59 -5.09 2.03 -7.36
CA CYS A 59 -5.46 3.42 -7.06
C CYS A 59 -4.58 4.43 -7.80
N LEU A 60 -3.28 4.19 -7.90
CA LEU A 60 -2.36 5.06 -8.65
C LEU A 60 -2.72 5.08 -10.14
N ILE A 61 -2.91 3.91 -10.76
CA ILE A 61 -3.28 3.80 -12.17
C ILE A 61 -4.63 4.50 -12.42
N ALA A 62 -5.65 4.18 -11.61
CA ALA A 62 -6.97 4.78 -11.73
C ALA A 62 -6.91 6.31 -11.54
N GLY A 63 -6.13 6.79 -10.59
CA GLY A 63 -5.94 8.21 -10.31
C GLY A 63 -5.29 8.95 -11.47
N VAL A 64 -4.19 8.41 -12.00
CA VAL A 64 -3.49 8.98 -13.17
C VAL A 64 -4.41 9.00 -14.40
N VAL A 65 -5.12 7.91 -14.68
CA VAL A 65 -6.08 7.84 -15.79
C VAL A 65 -7.17 8.90 -15.63
N LEU A 66 -7.70 9.06 -14.42
CA LEU A 66 -8.81 9.98 -14.15
C LEU A 66 -8.37 11.46 -14.19
N VAL A 67 -7.13 11.78 -13.80
CA VAL A 67 -6.52 13.11 -13.98
C VAL A 67 -6.21 13.40 -15.45
N SER A 68 -5.69 12.41 -16.18
CA SER A 68 -5.25 12.54 -17.58
C SER A 68 -6.40 12.56 -18.58
N ARG A 69 -7.58 12.05 -18.19
CA ARG A 69 -8.77 12.10 -19.03
C ARG A 69 -9.21 13.55 -19.20
N LYS A 70 -9.02 14.07 -20.42
CA LYS A 70 -9.53 15.39 -20.82
C LYS A 70 -11.03 15.39 -20.55
N GLY A 71 -11.46 16.33 -19.70
CA GLY A 71 -12.88 16.52 -19.43
C GLY A 71 -13.52 17.05 -20.70
N ASN A 72 -14.16 16.18 -21.46
CA ASN A 72 -15.23 16.57 -22.37
C ASN A 72 -16.41 17.05 -21.52
#